data_AF-A0AAU2IM70-F1
#
_entry.id   AF-A0AAU2IM70-F1
#
_cell.length_a   1.000
_cell.length_b   1.000
_cell.length_c   1.000
_cell.angle_alpha   90.00
_cell.angle_beta   90.00
_cell.angle_gamma   90.00
#
_symmetry.space_group_name_H-M   'P 1'
#
loop_
_entity.id
_entity.type
_entity.pdbx_description
1 polymer ?
#
loop_
_entity_poly.entity_id
_entity_poly.type
_entity_poly.pdbx_seq_one_letter_code
_entity_poly.pdbx_strand_id
1 'polypeptide(L)'
;MELTYQDWGDSDLRFLTPMGRSAGTTPEACSSGVDTDTLPAAISADDLDAGKTLTKGMVLCTVTSDDNLAMLRITDVLPDTKQGLSSDMPDYVTTLTLWKRNK
;
A
#
# COMPACT_ATOMS: atom_id res chain seq x y z
N MET A 1 -10.25 8.74 0.09
CA MET A 1 -8.82 8.76 0.48
C MET A 1 -8.62 7.49 1.27
N GLU A 2 -7.72 6.58 0.85
CA GLU A 2 -7.69 5.17 1.33
C GLU A 2 -6.42 4.79 2.10
N LEU A 3 -5.54 5.77 2.30
CA LEU A 3 -4.36 5.67 3.14
C LEU A 3 -4.38 6.86 4.10
N THR A 4 -4.03 6.61 5.36
CA THR A 4 -3.87 7.66 6.37
C THR A 4 -2.46 7.61 6.95
N TYR A 5 -1.80 8.77 6.98
CA TYR A 5 -0.49 8.97 7.56
C TYR A 5 -0.66 9.57 8.97
N GLN A 6 -0.18 8.88 10.01
CA GLN A 6 -0.15 9.40 11.39
C GLN A 6 1.28 9.34 11.94
N ASP A 7 1.80 10.47 12.42
CA ASP A 7 3.22 10.67 12.78
C ASP A 7 3.41 10.91 14.30
N TRP A 8 2.42 10.60 15.14
CA TRP A 8 2.42 10.97 16.56
C TRP A 8 2.28 9.73 17.45
N GLY A 9 3.39 9.30 18.04
CA GLY A 9 3.45 8.32 19.15
C GLY A 9 3.90 6.92 18.73
N ASP A 10 3.30 6.37 17.68
CA ASP A 10 3.72 5.14 17.00
C ASP A 10 3.53 5.38 15.49
N SER A 11 4.63 5.49 14.75
CA SER A 11 4.57 5.73 13.30
C SER A 11 4.26 4.43 12.57
N ASP A 12 3.09 4.35 11.95
CA ASP A 12 2.66 3.20 11.17
C ASP A 12 2.00 3.61 9.85
N LEU A 13 2.17 2.76 8.83
CA LEU A 13 1.40 2.86 7.58
C LEU A 13 0.12 2.04 7.74
N ARG A 14 -1.02 2.72 7.76
CA ARG A 14 -2.34 2.09 7.87
C ARG A 14 -3.08 2.05 6.55
N PHE A 15 -3.65 0.89 6.25
CA PHE A 15 -4.56 0.70 5.13
C PHE A 15 -6.00 0.94 5.58
N LEU A 16 -6.71 1.86 4.91
CA LEU A 16 -8.13 2.12 5.22
C LEU A 16 -9.06 1.05 4.68
N THR A 17 -8.63 0.33 3.65
CA THR A 17 -9.29 -0.84 3.10
C THR A 17 -8.30 -2.01 3.08
N PRO A 18 -8.75 -3.26 3.31
CA PRO A 18 -7.86 -4.42 3.25
C PRO A 18 -7.15 -4.48 1.90
N MET A 19 -5.82 -4.44 1.91
CA MET A 19 -5.02 -4.55 0.69
C MET A 19 -4.47 -5.97 0.57
N GLY A 20 -4.55 -6.55 -0.62
CA GLY A 20 -3.91 -7.81 -0.95
C GLY A 20 -2.77 -7.65 -1.95
N ARG A 21 -1.80 -8.56 -1.94
CA ARG A 21 -0.74 -8.60 -2.95
C ARG A 21 -1.24 -9.34 -4.19
N SER A 22 -1.00 -8.76 -5.36
CA SER A 22 -1.36 -9.37 -6.64
C SER A 22 -0.12 -9.90 -7.36
N ALA A 23 -0.25 -11.09 -7.97
CA ALA A 23 0.78 -11.68 -8.82
C ALA A 23 0.84 -11.05 -10.24
N GLY A 24 -0.09 -10.15 -10.58
CA GLY A 24 -0.17 -9.54 -11.90
C GLY A 24 -0.86 -8.17 -11.91
N THR A 25 -0.91 -7.55 -13.08
CA THR A 25 -1.44 -6.18 -13.27
C THR A 25 -2.79 -6.12 -13.98
N THR A 26 -3.50 -7.25 -14.11
CA THR A 26 -4.84 -7.30 -14.68
C THR A 26 -5.91 -7.18 -13.59
N PRO A 27 -7.13 -6.75 -13.91
CA PRO A 27 -8.24 -6.69 -12.96
C PRO A 27 -8.50 -8.05 -12.27
N GLU A 28 -8.41 -9.16 -13.00
CA GLU A 28 -8.70 -10.50 -12.49
C GLU A 28 -7.63 -10.96 -11.49
N ALA A 29 -6.34 -10.72 -11.81
CA ALA A 29 -5.24 -11.00 -10.90
C ALA A 29 -5.34 -10.14 -9.63
N CYS A 30 -5.72 -8.87 -9.81
CA CYS A 30 -5.87 -7.92 -8.73
C CYS A 30 -7.02 -8.30 -7.79
N SER A 31 -8.18 -8.69 -8.33
CA SER A 31 -9.30 -9.20 -7.53
C SER A 31 -8.91 -10.46 -6.76
N SER A 32 -8.19 -11.39 -7.39
CA SER A 32 -7.72 -12.61 -6.72
C SER A 32 -6.75 -12.30 -5.56
N GLY A 33 -5.87 -11.31 -5.74
CA GLY A 33 -4.92 -10.89 -4.72
C GLY A 33 -5.59 -10.36 -3.45
N VAL A 34 -6.69 -9.60 -3.59
CA VAL A 34 -7.48 -9.09 -2.45
C VAL A 34 -7.99 -10.23 -1.56
N ASP A 35 -8.42 -11.34 -2.16
CA ASP A 35 -9.07 -12.43 -1.42
C ASP A 35 -8.07 -13.44 -0.82
N THR A 36 -6.84 -13.51 -1.34
CA THR A 36 -5.93 -14.64 -1.08
C THR A 36 -4.63 -14.27 -0.39
N ASP A 37 -4.14 -13.03 -0.51
CA ASP A 37 -2.86 -12.60 0.05
C ASP A 37 -2.97 -11.23 0.71
N THR A 38 -3.84 -11.14 1.72
CA THR A 38 -4.14 -9.92 2.48
C THR A 38 -2.96 -9.49 3.36
N LEU A 39 -2.59 -8.22 3.26
CA LEU A 39 -1.64 -7.56 4.14
C LEU A 39 -2.26 -7.27 5.52
N PRO A 40 -1.43 -7.14 6.58
CA PRO A 40 -1.92 -6.63 7.86
C PRO A 40 -2.48 -5.22 7.69
N ALA A 41 -3.46 -4.84 8.51
CA ALA A 41 -4.12 -3.53 8.42
C ALA A 41 -3.18 -2.34 8.70
N ALA A 42 -2.06 -2.59 9.39
CA ALA A 42 -1.02 -1.63 9.65
C ALA A 42 0.36 -2.30 9.51
N ILE A 43 1.35 -1.53 9.07
CA ILE A 43 2.76 -1.91 9.04
C ILE A 43 3.51 -0.90 9.89
N SER A 44 4.29 -1.35 10.87
CA SER A 44 5.09 -0.48 11.74
C SER A 44 6.23 0.20 10.96
N ALA A 45 6.72 1.34 11.45
CA ALA A 45 7.91 1.99 10.91
C ALA A 45 9.11 1.02 10.83
N ASP A 46 9.41 0.26 11.89
CA ASP A 46 10.50 -0.72 11.90
C ASP A 46 10.43 -1.72 10.72
N ASP A 47 9.23 -2.21 10.40
CA ASP A 47 9.02 -3.16 9.29
C ASP A 47 9.10 -2.49 7.91
N LEU A 48 8.75 -1.20 7.82
CA LEU A 48 8.90 -0.41 6.61
C LEU A 48 10.38 -0.07 6.36
N ASP A 49 11.12 0.27 7.41
CA ASP A 49 12.55 0.62 7.36
C ASP A 49 13.42 -0.60 7.06
N ALA A 50 13.01 -1.78 7.53
CA ALA A 50 13.60 -3.04 7.11
C ALA A 50 13.48 -3.28 5.59
N GLY A 51 12.57 -2.57 4.91
CA GLY A 51 12.42 -2.58 3.45
C GLY A 51 11.96 -3.93 2.87
N LYS A 52 11.32 -4.77 3.69
CA LYS A 52 10.87 -6.11 3.28
C LYS A 52 9.38 -6.18 3.00
N THR A 53 8.59 -5.37 3.67
CA THR A 53 7.12 -5.47 3.62
C THR A 53 6.54 -4.81 2.39
N LEU A 54 7.11 -3.68 1.95
CA LEU A 54 6.74 -2.95 0.75
C LEU A 54 7.98 -2.65 -0.09
N THR A 55 8.06 -3.21 -1.31
CA THR A 55 9.23 -3.16 -2.17
C THR A 55 8.86 -2.71 -3.58
N LYS A 56 9.84 -2.14 -4.27
CA LYS A 56 9.70 -1.74 -5.67
C LYS A 56 9.25 -2.91 -6.53
N GLY A 57 8.23 -2.67 -7.35
CA GLY A 57 7.64 -3.64 -8.25
C GLY A 57 6.42 -4.36 -7.67
N MET A 58 6.16 -4.28 -6.36
CA MET A 58 4.96 -4.89 -5.80
C MET A 58 3.69 -4.24 -6.33
N VAL A 59 2.69 -5.09 -6.48
CA VAL A 59 1.35 -4.72 -6.91
C VAL A 59 0.42 -5.02 -5.74
N LEU A 60 -0.15 -3.97 -5.19
CA LEU A 60 -1.15 -4.03 -4.14
C LEU A 60 -2.52 -3.79 -4.74
N CYS A 61 -3.52 -4.47 -4.22
CA CYS A 61 -4.87 -4.45 -4.73
C CYS A 61 -5.85 -4.30 -3.59
N THR A 62 -6.95 -3.57 -3.81
CA THR A 62 -8.01 -3.40 -2.83
C THR A 62 -9.35 -3.19 -3.51
N VAL A 63 -10.43 -3.50 -2.79
CA VAL A 63 -11.76 -2.99 -3.12
C VAL A 63 -11.96 -1.70 -2.35
N THR A 64 -12.21 -0.61 -3.07
CA THR A 64 -12.34 0.71 -2.47
C THR A 64 -13.62 0.84 -1.67
N SER A 65 -13.70 1.85 -0.79
CA SER A 65 -14.95 2.17 -0.08
C SER A 65 -16.13 2.46 -1.02
N ASP A 66 -15.82 2.87 -2.25
CA ASP A 66 -16.77 3.17 -3.32
C ASP A 66 -17.04 1.96 -4.23
N ASP A 67 -16.69 0.74 -3.79
CA ASP A 67 -16.90 -0.54 -4.48
C ASP A 67 -16.18 -0.65 -5.84
N ASN A 68 -15.08 0.08 -6.02
CA ASN A 68 -14.23 -0.03 -7.20
C ASN A 68 -13.07 -0.98 -6.93
N LEU A 69 -12.46 -1.55 -7.97
CA LEU A 69 -11.20 -2.27 -7.82
C LEU A 69 -10.06 -1.28 -8.05
N ALA A 70 -9.17 -1.16 -7.08
CA ALA A 70 -7.98 -0.33 -7.17
C ALA A 70 -6.71 -1.17 -7.13
N MET A 71 -5.75 -0.84 -7.98
CA MET A 71 -4.41 -1.40 -7.99
C MET A 71 -3.39 -0.29 -7.76
N LEU A 72 -2.57 -0.47 -6.74
CA LEU A 72 -1.45 0.40 -6.41
C LEU A 72 -0.14 -0.34 -6.71
N ARG A 73 0.62 0.16 -7.69
CA ARG A 73 1.93 -0.38 -8.02
C ARG A 73 3.02 0.48 -7.38
N ILE A 74 3.89 -0.13 -6.59
CA ILE A 74 5.06 0.56 -6.03
C ILE A 74 6.12 0.66 -7.13
N THR A 75 6.35 1.87 -7.62
CA THR A 75 7.35 2.16 -8.67
C THR A 75 8.70 2.55 -8.10
N ASP A 76 8.73 3.08 -6.87
CA ASP A 76 9.97 3.32 -6.15
C ASP A 76 9.76 3.35 -4.64
N VAL A 77 10.83 3.07 -3.90
CA VAL A 77 10.90 3.26 -2.45
C VAL A 77 12.13 4.12 -2.20
N LEU A 78 11.90 5.34 -1.72
CA LEU A 78 12.96 6.29 -1.44
C LEU A 78 13.27 6.22 0.06
N PRO A 79 14.55 6.01 0.45
CA PRO A 79 14.91 6.05 1.86
C PRO A 79 14.56 7.41 2.43
N ASP A 80 14.24 7.48 3.72
CA ASP A 80 14.01 8.79 4.34
C ASP A 80 15.27 9.66 4.18
N THR A 81 15.07 10.86 3.64
CA THR A 81 16.12 11.86 3.44
C THR A 81 15.92 13.09 4.33
N LYS A 82 14.88 13.10 5.16
CA LYS A 82 14.54 14.22 6.03
C LYS A 82 15.42 14.18 7.28
N GLN A 83 16.44 15.03 7.33
CA GLN A 83 17.14 15.30 8.58
C GLN A 83 16.21 16.10 9.51
N GLY A 84 15.65 15.46 10.55
CA GLY A 84 14.73 16.10 11.51
C GLY A 84 14.10 15.14 12.54
N LEU A 85 13.11 15.63 13.30
CA LEU A 85 12.31 14.85 14.27
C LEU A 85 11.16 14.04 13.61
N SER A 86 11.13 13.94 12.27
CA SER A 86 10.10 13.18 11.56
C SER A 86 10.47 11.70 11.55
N SER A 87 9.47 10.84 11.68
CA SER A 87 9.60 9.38 11.60
C SER A 87 10.50 8.93 10.45
N ASP A 88 11.44 8.01 10.72
CA ASP A 88 12.45 7.44 9.80
C ASP A 88 11.85 6.65 8.59
N MET A 89 10.56 6.80 8.30
CA MET A 89 9.82 6.01 7.32
C MET A 89 10.16 6.38 5.87
N PRO A 90 10.28 5.39 4.97
CA PRO A 90 10.55 5.63 3.56
C PRO A 90 9.37 6.29 2.84
N ASP A 91 9.68 7.09 1.81
CA ASP A 91 8.69 7.61 0.87
C ASP A 91 8.39 6.57 -0.22
N TYR A 92 7.11 6.33 -0.49
CA TYR A 92 6.67 5.38 -1.53
C TYR A 92 6.17 6.12 -2.77
N VAL A 93 6.81 5.87 -3.91
CA VAL A 93 6.33 6.35 -5.21
C VAL A 93 5.45 5.28 -5.83
N THR A 94 4.20 5.62 -6.10
CA THR A 94 3.20 4.65 -6.56
C THR A 94 2.43 5.10 -7.80
N THR A 95 2.05 4.15 -8.65
CA THR A 95 1.07 4.35 -9.72
C THR A 95 -0.26 3.72 -9.32
N LEU A 96 -1.34 4.49 -9.40
CA LEU A 96 -2.70 4.03 -9.12
C LEU A 96 -3.45 3.73 -10.42
N THR A 97 -4.04 2.55 -10.51
CA THR A 97 -5.04 2.18 -11.53
C THR A 97 -6.36 1.91 -10.86
N LEU A 98 -7.45 2.44 -11.41
CA LEU A 98 -8.80 2.27 -10.89
C LEU A 98 -9.70 1.66 -11.97
N TRP A 99 -10.36 0.55 -11.65
CA TRP A 99 -11.40 -0.03 -12.49
C TRP A 99 -12.75 0.15 -11.83
N LYS A 100 -13.67 0.74 -12.59
CA LYS A 100 -15.06 0.84 -12.17
C LYS A 100 -15.70 -0.53 -12.26
N ARG A 101 -16.21 -1.01 -11.13
CA ARG A 101 -17.06 -2.20 -11.10
C ARG A 101 -18.49 -1.69 -11.25
N ASN A 102 -18.99 -1.70 -12.48
CA ASN A 102 -20.39 -1.38 -12.70
C ASN A 102 -21.24 -2.49 -12.08
N LYS A 103 -22.25 -2.11 -11.29
CA LYS A 103 -23.37 -2.99 -10.92
C LYS A 103 -24.27 -3.25 -12.11
#